data_AF-A0AAN9DH01-F1
#
_entry.id   AF-A0AAN9DH01-F1
#
_cell.length_a   1.000
_cell.length_b   1.000
_cell.length_c   1.000
_cell.angle_alpha   90.00
_cell.angle_beta   90.00
_cell.angle_gamma   90.00
#
_symmetry.space_group_name_H-M   'P 1'
#
loop_
_entity.id
_entity.type
_entity.pdbx_description
1 polymer ?
#
loop_
_entity_poly.entity_id
_entity_poly.type
_entity_poly.pdbx_seq_one_letter_code
_entity_poly.pdbx_strand_id
1 'polypeptide(L)'
;MRGNQYGRKDWVDTVWKPGTINHSFQEDGSNCGVFVMLMAKQVVEDFPKIPESINITPSKEEMCHIRKNMAKVILQASGIGKLF
;
A
#
# COMPACT_ATOMS: atom_id res chain seq x y z
N MET A 1 26.04 -8.11 -23.77
CA MET A 1 24.81 -7.64 -23.08
C MET A 1 23.95 -6.85 -24.06
N ARG A 2 22.98 -7.50 -24.70
CA ARG A 2 21.96 -6.90 -25.58
C ARG A 2 20.64 -6.94 -24.80
N GLY A 3 20.05 -5.81 -24.43
CA GLY A 3 18.73 -5.83 -23.76
C GLY A 3 18.21 -4.55 -23.10
N ASN A 4 19.06 -3.55 -22.81
CA ASN A 4 18.62 -2.30 -22.16
C ASN A 4 18.41 -1.10 -23.12
N GLN A 5 18.37 -1.33 -24.43
CA GLN A 5 18.32 -0.22 -25.41
C GLN A 5 16.89 0.26 -25.74
N TYR A 6 15.85 -0.52 -25.45
CA TYR A 6 14.46 -0.19 -25.85
C TYR A 6 13.57 0.32 -24.69
N GLY A 7 13.82 -0.09 -23.44
CA GLY A 7 12.94 0.28 -22.32
C GLY A 7 12.83 1.77 -22.00
N ARG A 8 13.81 2.60 -22.42
CA ARG A 8 13.76 4.06 -22.22
C ARG A 8 12.89 4.79 -23.25
N LYS A 9 12.60 4.17 -24.41
CA LYS A 9 11.81 4.77 -25.49
C LYS A 9 10.32 4.40 -25.42
N ASP A 10 9.99 3.26 -24.83
CA ASP A 10 8.60 2.77 -24.82
C ASP A 10 7.67 3.57 -23.89
N TRP A 11 8.24 4.29 -22.91
CA TRP A 11 7.46 4.97 -21.86
C TRP A 11 7.34 6.49 -22.06
N VAL A 12 8.22 7.10 -22.88
CA VAL A 12 8.32 8.56 -23.06
C VAL A 12 7.24 9.14 -23.97
N ASP A 13 6.79 8.36 -24.96
CA ASP A 13 5.74 8.77 -25.90
C ASP A 13 4.35 8.24 -25.48
N THR A 14 4.28 7.50 -24.37
CA THR A 14 3.02 7.01 -23.82
C THR A 14 2.38 8.10 -22.97
N VAL A 15 1.20 8.57 -23.39
CA VAL A 15 0.37 9.47 -22.59
C VAL A 15 -0.32 8.66 -21.50
N TRP A 16 0.35 8.53 -20.34
CA TRP A 16 -0.21 7.87 -19.17
C TRP A 16 -1.46 8.60 -18.69
N LYS A 17 -2.54 7.84 -18.48
CA LYS A 17 -3.75 8.34 -17.83
C LYS A 17 -3.72 7.95 -16.36
N PRO A 18 -4.10 8.86 -15.44
CA PRO A 18 -4.25 8.47 -14.05
C PRO A 18 -5.35 7.41 -13.94
N GLY A 19 -5.07 6.35 -13.19
CA GLY A 19 -6.07 5.40 -12.73
C GLY A 19 -6.48 5.74 -11.31
N THR A 20 -7.75 5.56 -10.98
CA THR A 20 -8.26 5.71 -9.62
C THR A 20 -8.86 4.38 -9.18
N ILE A 21 -8.55 3.96 -7.95
CA ILE A 21 -9.16 2.81 -7.31
C ILE A 21 -10.13 3.35 -6.27
N ASN A 22 -11.38 2.88 -6.30
CA ASN A 22 -12.35 3.23 -5.29
C ASN A 22 -11.92 2.63 -3.94
N HIS A 23 -12.00 3.40 -2.86
CA HIS A 23 -11.69 2.90 -1.53
C HIS A 23 -12.63 3.48 -0.48
N SER A 24 -12.70 2.82 0.68
CA SER A 24 -13.46 3.33 1.82
C SER A 24 -12.98 4.72 2.23
N PHE A 25 -13.92 5.62 2.54
CA PHE A 25 -13.61 6.97 2.99
C PHE A 25 -13.12 6.96 4.44
N GLN A 26 -12.13 7.79 4.73
CA GLN A 26 -11.65 8.00 6.09
C GLN A 26 -12.39 9.18 6.72
N GLU A 27 -13.07 8.94 7.84
CA GLU A 27 -13.86 9.96 8.54
C GLU A 27 -13.05 10.77 9.57
N ASP A 28 -11.87 10.28 9.96
CA ASP A 28 -11.00 10.93 10.95
C ASP A 28 -9.77 11.62 10.32
N GLY A 29 -9.06 12.44 11.07
CA GLY A 29 -7.87 13.19 10.59
C GLY A 29 -6.50 12.56 10.90
N SER A 30 -6.45 11.33 11.44
CA SER A 30 -5.22 10.76 12.04
C SER A 30 -4.82 9.39 11.49
N ASN A 31 -5.72 8.71 10.77
CA ASN A 31 -5.52 7.34 10.29
C ASN A 31 -5.10 7.26 8.81
N CYS A 32 -4.81 8.37 8.14
CA CYS A 32 -4.53 8.40 6.70
C CYS A 32 -3.32 7.56 6.30
N GLY A 33 -2.28 7.55 7.14
CA GLY A 33 -1.15 6.65 6.96
C GLY A 33 -1.56 5.17 7.00
N VAL A 34 -2.49 4.78 7.88
CA VAL A 34 -2.97 3.38 7.96
C VAL A 34 -3.76 3.01 6.71
N PHE A 35 -4.63 3.90 6.23
CA PHE A 35 -5.38 3.69 4.99
C PHE A 35 -4.44 3.48 3.80
N VAL A 36 -3.44 4.34 3.64
CA VAL A 36 -2.44 4.21 2.56
C VAL A 36 -1.70 2.89 2.64
N MET A 37 -1.31 2.45 3.84
CA MET A 37 -0.61 1.17 4.01
C MET A 37 -1.48 -0.03 3.65
N LEU A 38 -2.76 -0.02 4.00
CA LEU A 38 -3.70 -1.08 3.63
C LEU A 38 -3.97 -1.10 2.13
N MET A 39 -4.16 0.07 1.51
CA MET A 39 -4.33 0.18 0.07
C MET A 39 -3.10 -0.33 -0.68
N ALA A 40 -1.90 0.07 -0.26
CA ALA A 40 -0.66 -0.38 -0.85
C ALA A 40 -0.49 -1.90 -0.71
N LYS A 41 -0.80 -2.46 0.46
CA LYS A 41 -0.77 -3.91 0.69
C LYS A 41 -1.67 -4.66 -0.29
N GLN A 42 -2.93 -4.25 -0.42
CA GLN A 42 -3.89 -4.91 -1.32
C GLN A 42 -3.44 -4.83 -2.79
N VAL A 43 -2.98 -3.65 -3.23
CA VAL A 43 -2.50 -3.46 -4.61
C VAL A 43 -1.30 -4.37 -4.93
N VAL A 44 -0.39 -4.56 -3.97
CA VAL A 44 0.77 -5.45 -4.13
C VAL A 44 0.34 -6.92 -4.12
N GLU A 45 -0.60 -7.30 -3.25
CA GLU A 45 -1.11 -8.68 -3.16
C GLU A 45 -1.92 -9.09 -4.40
N ASP A 46 -2.65 -8.16 -5.02
CA ASP A 46 -3.48 -8.43 -6.20
C ASP A 46 -2.73 -8.34 -7.52
N PHE A 47 -1.51 -7.81 -7.53
CA PHE A 47 -0.70 -7.66 -8.73
C PHE A 47 -0.58 -9.00 -9.50
N PRO A 48 -0.77 -9.02 -10.84
CA PRO A 48 -0.87 -7.87 -11.76
C PRO A 48 -2.27 -7.29 -11.95
N LYS A 49 -3.27 -7.77 -11.21
CA LYS A 49 -4.64 -7.26 -11.30
C LYS A 49 -4.77 -6.00 -10.45
N ILE A 50 -5.44 -5.00 -11.00
CA ILE A 50 -5.81 -3.81 -10.25
C ILE A 50 -7.14 -4.13 -9.53
N PRO A 51 -7.22 -3.99 -8.19
CA PRO A 51 -8.47 -4.21 -7.49
C PRO A 51 -9.53 -3.21 -7.94
N GLU A 52 -10.77 -3.67 -8.13
CA GLU A 52 -11.90 -2.81 -8.49
C GLU A 52 -12.27 -1.84 -7.34
N SER A 53 -12.12 -2.31 -6.10
CA SER A 53 -12.32 -1.50 -4.90
C SER A 53 -11.49 -2.03 -3.72
N ILE A 54 -11.16 -1.14 -2.79
CA ILE A 54 -10.45 -1.48 -1.55
C ILE A 54 -11.32 -1.11 -0.36
N ASN A 55 -11.74 -2.13 0.40
CA ASN A 55 -12.61 -1.95 1.55
C ASN A 55 -11.80 -1.93 2.85
N ILE A 56 -11.90 -0.84 3.60
CA ILE A 56 -11.23 -0.63 4.89
C ILE A 56 -12.29 -0.32 5.92
N THR A 57 -12.34 -1.09 7.00
CA THR A 57 -13.26 -0.82 8.12
C THR A 57 -12.69 0.29 9.00
N PRO A 58 -13.29 1.49 9.06
CA PRO A 58 -12.71 2.67 9.70
C PRO A 58 -12.85 2.68 11.24
N SER A 59 -13.02 1.53 11.89
CA SER A 59 -13.26 1.51 13.34
C SER A 59 -11.99 1.89 14.11
N LYS A 60 -12.15 2.67 15.18
CA LYS A 60 -11.02 3.11 16.03
C LYS A 60 -10.24 1.92 16.60
N GLU A 61 -10.96 0.85 16.96
CA GLU A 61 -10.40 -0.38 17.50
C GLU A 61 -9.55 -1.10 16.45
N GLU A 62 -10.08 -1.25 15.23
CA GLU A 62 -9.37 -1.89 14.12
C GLU A 62 -8.14 -1.08 13.71
N MET A 63 -8.27 0.25 13.59
CA MET A 63 -7.14 1.13 13.29
C MET A 63 -6.04 1.04 14.36
N CYS A 64 -6.40 0.93 15.64
CA CYS A 64 -5.46 0.70 16.73
C CYS A 64 -4.78 -0.66 16.63
N HIS A 65 -5.53 -1.71 16.33
CA HIS A 65 -5.02 -3.06 16.15
C HIS A 65 -4.02 -3.14 15.00
N ILE A 66 -4.39 -2.58 13.84
CA ILE A 66 -3.54 -2.54 12.64
C ILE A 66 -2.24 -1.80 12.93
N ARG A 67 -2.29 -0.62 13.56
CA ARG A 67 -1.08 0.14 13.94
C ARG A 67 -0.14 -0.69 14.82
N LYS A 68 -0.68 -1.35 15.84
CA LYS A 68 0.11 -2.20 16.74
C LYS A 68 0.78 -3.34 15.98
N ASN A 69 0.04 -3.99 15.08
CA ASN A 69 0.56 -5.07 14.26
C ASN A 69 1.66 -4.58 13.31
N MET A 70 1.46 -3.47 12.62
CA MET A 70 2.48 -2.86 11.75
C MET A 70 3.75 -2.52 12.54
N ALA A 71 3.60 -1.88 13.70
CA ALA A 71 4.73 -1.56 14.57
C ALA A 71 5.47 -2.84 15.02
N LYS A 72 4.74 -3.89 15.41
CA LYS A 72 5.33 -5.19 15.77
C LYS A 72 6.15 -5.78 14.63
N VAL A 73 5.60 -5.79 13.41
CA VAL A 73 6.30 -6.30 12.21
C VAL A 73 7.59 -5.51 11.96
N ILE A 74 7.53 -4.17 12.04
CA ILE A 74 8.70 -3.31 11.85
C ILE A 74 9.77 -3.61 12.92
N LEU A 75 9.38 -3.69 14.19
CA LEU A 75 10.31 -3.96 15.30
C LEU A 75 10.97 -5.34 15.19
N GLN A 76 10.20 -6.35 14.79
CA GLN A 76 10.72 -7.71 14.54
C GLN A 76 11.71 -7.72 13.38
N ALA A 77 11.38 -7.06 12.26
CA ALA A 77 12.26 -6.95 11.10
C ALA A 77 13.55 -6.17 11.41
N SER A 78 13.48 -5.21 12.33
CA SER A 78 14.62 -4.39 12.74
C SER A 78 15.58 -5.10 13.70
N GLY A 79 15.31 -6.35 14.09
CA GLY A 79 16.11 -7.12 15.04
C GLY A 79 15.93 -6.72 16.51
N ILE A 80 15.11 -5.71 16.79
CA ILE A 80 14.78 -5.22 18.14
C ILE A 80 13.75 -6.14 18.82
N GLY A 81 12.99 -6.92 18.04
CA GLY A 81 11.93 -7.82 18.54
C GLY A 81 12.39 -9.02 19.40
N LYS A 82 13.68 -9.16 19.71
CA LYS A 82 14.17 -10.15 20.71
C LYS A 82 14.17 -9.61 22.15
N LEU A 83 13.80 -8.34 22.36
CA LEU A 83 13.85 -7.66 23.67
C LEU A 83 12.48 -7.50 24.35
N PHE A 84 11.40 -8.08 23.78
CA PHE A 84 10.05 -8.07 24.34
C PHE A 84 9.43 -9.47 24.31
#